data_AF-A0A6P8UZ00-F1
#
_entry.id   AF-A0A6P8UZ00-F1
#
_cell.length_a   1.000
_cell.length_b   1.000
_cell.length_c   1.000
_cell.angle_alpha   90.00
_cell.angle_beta   90.00
_cell.angle_gamma   90.00
#
_symmetry.space_group_name_H-M   'P 1'
#
loop_
_entity.id
_entity.type
_entity.pdbx_description
1 polymer ?
#
loop_
_entity_poly.entity_id
_entity_poly.type
_entity_poly.pdbx_seq_one_letter_code
_entity_poly.pdbx_strand_id
1 'polypeptide(L)'
;MVNLLVADMIEVHGRIPPTHVREKCALGIITLFPCLRDPYSKNGYEHYYDADGGSGYLAWRIKTVQRNTAVQSRRCYPSTTYQDGPKSKRDFLLTCEQLTGEECREAISFIKHSADESVVKEKMKATFQCRQAMTRDQQASSTVLDVFPRFLDIPGLVDQDFTMMFGEEISGKMLARWPTFFKPRILADCKNLHSNVHVDDLLSVQQNSN
;
A
#
# COMPACT_ATOMS: atom_id res chain seq x y z
N MET A 1 -1.86 -27.27 4.04
CA MET A 1 -2.45 -27.73 5.31
C MET A 1 -2.04 -26.86 6.50
N VAL A 2 -0.82 -26.95 7.03
CA VAL A 2 -0.41 -26.24 8.26
C VAL A 2 -0.58 -24.72 8.19
N ASN A 3 -0.34 -24.09 7.04
CA ASN A 3 -0.56 -22.66 6.84
C ASN A 3 -2.03 -22.23 7.03
N LEU A 4 -2.97 -23.08 6.61
CA LEU A 4 -4.40 -22.82 6.75
C LEU A 4 -4.81 -22.90 8.23
N LEU A 5 -4.32 -23.92 8.94
CA LEU A 5 -4.54 -24.07 10.39
C LEU A 5 -3.97 -22.88 11.17
N VAL A 6 -2.75 -22.44 10.84
CA VAL A 6 -2.13 -21.29 11.52
C VAL A 6 -2.89 -20.00 11.25
N ALA A 7 -3.42 -19.81 10.03
CA ALA A 7 -4.25 -18.66 9.70
C ALA A 7 -5.54 -18.64 10.53
N ASP A 8 -6.27 -19.77 10.54
CA ASP A 8 -7.50 -19.95 11.33
C ASP A 8 -7.25 -19.76 12.84
N MET A 9 -6.17 -20.36 13.38
CA MET A 9 -5.80 -20.18 14.79
C MET A 9 -5.55 -18.72 15.17
N ILE A 10 -4.91 -17.94 14.27
CA ILE A 10 -4.62 -16.52 14.52
C ILE A 10 -5.88 -15.66 14.36
N GLU A 11 -6.76 -16.03 13.43
CA GLU A 11 -8.05 -15.35 13.21
C GLU A 11 -8.99 -15.54 14.40
N VAL A 12 -9.13 -16.77 14.90
CA VAL A 12 -10.06 -17.11 15.98
C VAL A 12 -9.53 -16.75 17.36
N HIS A 13 -8.23 -16.99 17.63
CA HIS A 13 -7.63 -16.84 18.95
C HIS A 13 -6.67 -15.66 19.09
N GLY A 14 -6.57 -14.83 18.04
CA GLY A 14 -5.71 -13.66 18.01
C GLY A 14 -4.23 -13.98 17.80
N ARG A 15 -3.39 -12.94 17.88
CA ARG A 15 -1.97 -13.04 17.51
C ARG A 15 -1.20 -14.12 18.28
N ILE A 16 -1.58 -14.45 19.50
CA ILE A 16 -0.91 -15.46 20.34
C ILE A 16 -1.93 -16.55 20.69
N PRO A 17 -2.10 -17.59 19.85
CA PRO A 17 -3.03 -18.66 20.14
C PRO A 17 -2.66 -19.34 21.47
N PRO A 18 -3.61 -19.69 22.35
CA PRO A 18 -3.33 -20.38 23.60
C PRO A 18 -2.65 -21.75 23.39
N THR A 19 -1.87 -22.21 24.37
CA THR A 19 -1.15 -23.49 24.34
C THR A 19 -2.07 -24.67 24.01
N HIS A 20 -3.22 -24.77 24.67
CA HIS A 20 -4.19 -25.86 24.45
C HIS A 20 -4.74 -25.91 23.02
N VAL A 21 -4.84 -24.76 22.32
CA VAL A 21 -5.28 -24.70 20.92
C VAL A 21 -4.18 -25.25 20.01
N ARG A 22 -2.92 -24.90 20.27
CA ARG A 22 -1.77 -25.38 19.49
C ARG A 22 -1.59 -26.90 19.62
N GLU A 23 -1.76 -27.43 20.82
CA GLU A 23 -1.77 -28.87 21.10
C GLU A 23 -2.91 -29.57 20.36
N LYS A 24 -4.14 -29.04 20.46
CA LYS A 24 -5.30 -29.63 19.79
C LYS A 24 -5.12 -29.67 18.27
N CYS A 25 -4.52 -28.63 17.68
CA CYS A 25 -4.20 -28.61 16.25
C CYS A 25 -3.10 -29.62 15.89
N ALA A 26 -2.04 -29.74 16.70
CA ALA A 26 -0.99 -30.74 16.49
C ALA A 26 -1.54 -32.17 16.55
N LEU A 27 -2.37 -32.46 17.55
CA LEU A 27 -3.07 -33.73 17.69
C LEU A 27 -4.02 -33.99 16.51
N GLY A 28 -4.77 -32.97 16.08
CA GLY A 28 -5.67 -33.06 14.93
C GLY A 28 -4.95 -33.43 13.63
N ILE A 29 -3.74 -32.88 13.41
CA ILE A 29 -2.93 -33.20 12.23
C ILE A 29 -2.60 -34.69 12.18
N ILE A 30 -2.05 -35.25 13.26
CA ILE A 30 -1.66 -36.67 13.28
C ILE A 30 -2.87 -37.62 13.32
N THR A 31 -4.02 -37.14 13.79
CA THR A 31 -5.26 -37.91 13.81
C THR A 31 -5.86 -38.03 12.39
N LEU A 32 -5.85 -36.92 11.64
CA LEU A 32 -6.34 -36.88 10.26
C LEU A 32 -5.36 -37.52 9.27
N PHE A 33 -4.06 -37.41 9.56
CA PHE A 33 -2.98 -37.94 8.74
C PHE A 33 -2.04 -38.82 9.58
N PRO A 34 -2.41 -40.08 9.88
CA PRO A 34 -1.63 -40.96 10.73
C PRO A 34 -0.19 -41.19 10.25
N CYS A 35 0.06 -41.06 8.95
CA CYS A 35 1.40 -41.15 8.35
C CYS A 35 2.35 -40.00 8.75
N LEU A 36 1.82 -38.90 9.30
CA LEU A 36 2.59 -37.77 9.81
C LEU A 36 2.91 -37.91 11.30
N ARG A 37 2.47 -38.99 11.96
CA ARG A 37 2.77 -39.25 13.36
C ARG A 37 4.23 -39.68 13.52
N ASP A 38 4.93 -39.07 14.47
CA ASP A 38 6.29 -39.47 14.81
C ASP A 38 6.26 -40.72 15.72
N PRO A 39 6.82 -41.86 15.29
CA PRO A 39 6.84 -43.08 16.09
C PRO A 39 7.82 -43.02 17.27
N TYR A 40 8.76 -42.07 17.27
CA TYR A 40 9.78 -41.92 18.31
C TYR A 40 9.39 -40.90 19.38
N SER A 41 8.29 -40.18 19.19
CA SER A 41 7.80 -39.22 20.17
C SER A 41 6.72 -39.82 21.08
N LYS A 42 6.58 -39.26 22.29
CA LYS A 42 5.72 -39.81 23.34
C LYS A 42 4.25 -39.88 22.90
N ASN A 43 3.75 -38.84 22.26
CA ASN A 43 2.38 -38.76 21.75
C ASN A 43 2.35 -38.82 20.21
N GLY A 44 3.45 -38.44 19.56
CA GLY A 44 3.67 -38.48 18.12
C GLY A 44 3.36 -37.17 17.39
N TYR A 45 2.97 -36.11 18.10
CA TYR A 45 2.68 -34.77 17.54
C TYR A 45 3.67 -33.68 17.99
N GLU A 46 4.64 -34.01 18.83
CA GLU A 46 5.54 -33.06 19.48
C GLU A 46 6.39 -32.28 18.47
N HIS A 47 6.70 -32.87 17.32
CA HIS A 47 7.38 -32.18 16.22
C HIS A 47 6.53 -31.06 15.59
N TYR A 48 5.20 -31.13 15.69
CA TYR A 48 4.29 -30.04 15.35
C TYR A 48 4.14 -29.04 16.49
N TYR A 49 3.90 -29.50 17.71
CA TYR A 49 3.86 -28.65 18.89
C TYR A 49 4.22 -29.41 20.15
N ASP A 50 5.28 -28.95 20.81
CA ASP A 50 5.70 -29.41 22.13
C ASP A 50 5.29 -28.36 23.17
N ALA A 51 4.45 -28.79 24.11
CA ALA A 51 3.91 -27.95 25.17
C ALA A 51 4.94 -27.58 26.23
N ASP A 52 5.82 -28.54 26.55
CA ASP A 52 6.82 -28.42 27.62
C ASP A 52 7.93 -27.46 27.19
N GLY A 53 8.38 -27.55 25.92
CA GLY A 53 9.39 -26.67 25.34
C GLY A 53 8.84 -25.45 24.59
N GLY A 54 7.52 -25.33 24.40
CA GLY A 54 6.90 -24.28 23.57
C GLY A 54 7.44 -24.25 22.13
N SER A 55 7.82 -25.42 21.61
CA SER A 55 8.59 -25.59 20.38
C SER A 55 7.81 -26.39 19.32
N GLY A 56 8.41 -26.64 18.16
CA GLY A 56 7.77 -27.38 17.06
C GLY A 56 7.35 -26.51 15.88
N TYR A 57 6.91 -27.17 14.81
CA TYR A 57 6.64 -26.53 13.52
C TYR A 57 5.50 -25.51 13.57
N LEU A 58 4.43 -25.76 14.34
CA LEU A 58 3.35 -24.79 14.55
C LEU A 58 3.86 -23.55 15.29
N ALA A 59 4.67 -23.74 16.33
CA ALA A 59 5.28 -22.62 17.07
C ALA A 59 6.19 -21.78 16.17
N TRP A 60 6.98 -22.42 15.30
CA TRP A 60 7.82 -21.72 14.30
C TRP A 60 6.97 -20.97 13.27
N ARG A 61 5.96 -21.62 12.68
CA ARG A 61 5.08 -20.98 11.69
C ARG A 61 4.31 -19.80 12.27
N ILE A 62 3.75 -19.93 13.47
CA ILE A 62 3.08 -18.84 14.18
C ILE A 62 4.05 -17.68 14.38
N LYS A 63 5.27 -17.93 14.87
CA LYS A 63 6.31 -16.88 15.02
C LYS A 63 6.68 -16.21 13.70
N THR A 64 6.79 -16.98 12.61
CA THR A 64 7.13 -16.43 11.28
C THR A 64 5.99 -15.61 10.69
N VAL A 65 4.74 -16.08 10.80
CA VAL A 65 3.56 -15.31 10.39
C VAL A 65 3.47 -14.04 11.21
N GLN A 66 3.61 -14.10 12.55
CA GLN A 66 3.63 -12.92 13.41
C GLN A 66 4.73 -11.93 13.03
N ARG A 67 5.95 -12.38 12.71
CA ARG A 67 7.04 -11.49 12.27
C ARG A 67 6.70 -10.82 10.94
N ASN A 68 6.17 -11.57 9.98
CA ASN A 68 5.75 -11.02 8.69
C ASN A 68 4.58 -10.06 8.85
N THR A 69 3.61 -10.37 9.72
CA THR A 69 2.50 -9.47 10.08
C THR A 69 2.97 -8.27 10.88
N ALA A 70 4.03 -8.36 11.68
CA ALA A 70 4.63 -7.24 12.40
C ALA A 70 5.44 -6.34 11.46
N VAL A 71 6.13 -6.91 10.47
CA VAL A 71 6.78 -6.15 9.38
C VAL A 71 5.72 -5.51 8.49
N GLN A 72 4.63 -6.21 8.18
CA GLN A 72 3.46 -5.65 7.50
C GLN A 72 2.74 -4.63 8.38
N SER A 73 2.67 -4.77 9.70
CA SER A 73 2.07 -3.81 10.65
C SER A 73 2.98 -2.63 10.96
N ARG A 74 4.29 -2.72 10.69
CA ARG A 74 5.19 -1.56 10.60
C ARG A 74 5.10 -0.89 9.23
N ARG A 75 4.57 -1.58 8.21
CA ARG A 75 4.22 -1.06 6.88
C ARG A 75 2.73 -0.71 6.74
N CYS A 76 1.88 -1.08 7.69
CA CYS A 76 0.47 -0.80 7.78
C CYS A 76 0.29 0.19 8.93
N TYR A 77 0.00 1.41 8.53
CA TYR A 77 -0.55 2.45 9.38
C TYR A 77 -1.61 1.89 10.33
N PRO A 78 -1.68 2.38 11.58
CA PRO A 78 -2.77 2.03 12.46
C PRO A 78 -4.07 2.43 11.78
N SER A 79 -5.11 1.64 11.98
CA SER A 79 -6.49 2.01 11.70
C SER A 79 -6.75 3.43 12.23
N THR A 80 -6.65 4.43 11.38
CA THR A 80 -7.04 5.78 11.75
C THR A 80 -8.53 5.88 11.52
N THR A 81 -9.27 5.88 12.63
CA THR A 81 -10.39 6.80 12.81
C THR A 81 -10.14 8.04 11.95
N TYR A 82 -11.04 8.33 11.00
CA TYR A 82 -10.97 9.47 10.10
C TYR A 82 -10.65 10.78 10.86
N GLN A 83 -9.36 11.09 10.99
CA GLN A 83 -8.81 12.31 11.59
C GLN A 83 -7.82 12.99 10.63
N ASP A 84 -7.58 12.38 9.46
CA ASP A 84 -6.56 12.82 8.52
C ASP A 84 -7.18 13.59 7.35
N GLY A 85 -7.40 14.89 7.57
CA GLY A 85 -7.78 15.82 6.50
C GLY A 85 -6.70 15.95 5.42
N PRO A 86 -6.99 16.63 4.29
CA PRO A 86 -6.07 16.74 3.14
C PRO A 86 -4.67 17.28 3.47
N LYS A 87 -4.55 18.01 4.58
CA LYS A 87 -3.31 18.65 5.04
C LYS A 87 -2.50 17.80 6.02
N SER A 88 -2.97 16.61 6.40
CA SER A 88 -2.29 15.80 7.40
C SER A 88 -1.01 15.14 6.85
N LYS A 89 -0.03 15.00 7.74
CA LYS A 89 1.29 14.46 7.43
C LYS A 89 1.20 12.93 7.43
N ARG A 90 0.83 12.36 6.29
CA ARG A 90 0.93 10.91 6.05
C ARG A 90 2.38 10.52 5.90
N ASP A 91 2.79 9.39 6.49
CA ASP A 91 3.99 8.72 6.02
C ASP A 91 3.64 7.99 4.71
N PHE A 92 4.60 7.88 3.80
CA PHE A 92 4.36 7.31 2.47
C PHE A 92 4.93 5.90 2.40
N LEU A 93 4.25 5.04 1.63
CA LEU A 93 4.78 3.74 1.23
C LEU A 93 5.87 3.96 0.16
N LEU A 94 6.98 4.59 0.55
CA LEU A 94 8.11 4.82 -0.34
C LEU A 94 8.79 3.49 -0.59
N THR A 95 8.59 2.97 -1.79
CA THR A 95 9.27 1.78 -2.29
C THR A 95 10.48 2.14 -3.17
N CYS A 96 10.58 3.38 -3.63
CA CYS A 96 11.68 3.89 -4.46
C CYS A 96 12.53 4.92 -3.72
N GLU A 97 13.84 4.91 -3.99
CA GLU A 97 14.76 5.98 -3.57
C GLU A 97 14.24 7.34 -4.07
N GLN A 98 14.24 8.33 -3.18
CA GLN A 98 13.73 9.67 -3.46
C GLN A 98 14.91 10.61 -3.62
N LEU A 99 14.94 11.34 -4.74
CA LEU A 99 15.97 12.32 -5.01
C LEU A 99 15.72 13.59 -4.19
N THR A 100 16.81 14.23 -3.74
CA THR A 100 16.73 15.44 -2.92
C THR A 100 17.67 16.52 -3.47
N GLY A 101 17.44 17.78 -3.09
CA GLY A 101 18.33 18.89 -3.43
C GLY A 101 18.51 19.10 -4.94
N GLU A 102 19.77 19.01 -5.40
CA GLU A 102 20.16 19.28 -6.79
C GLU A 102 19.76 18.14 -7.73
N GLU A 103 19.91 16.89 -7.33
CA GLU A 103 19.50 15.71 -8.12
C GLU A 103 18.01 15.75 -8.45
N CYS A 104 17.19 16.21 -7.50
CA CYS A 104 15.77 16.40 -7.73
C CYS A 104 15.50 17.48 -8.79
N ARG A 105 16.21 18.62 -8.75
CA ARG A 105 16.07 19.69 -9.75
C ARG A 105 16.50 19.23 -11.14
N GLU A 106 17.61 18.49 -11.23
CA GLU A 106 18.08 17.91 -12.48
C GLU A 106 17.10 16.89 -13.04
N ALA A 107 16.55 16.01 -12.20
CA ALA A 107 15.55 15.04 -12.62
C ALA A 107 14.28 15.73 -13.15
N ILE A 108 13.82 16.81 -12.52
CA ILE A 108 12.68 17.61 -13.00
C ILE A 108 12.99 18.24 -14.36
N SER A 109 14.18 18.84 -14.53
CA SER A 109 14.63 19.39 -15.81
C SER A 109 14.64 18.31 -16.90
N PHE A 110 15.17 17.12 -16.57
CA PHE A 110 15.16 15.98 -17.48
C PHE A 110 13.75 15.55 -17.87
N ILE A 111 12.82 15.44 -16.91
CA ILE A 111 11.42 15.07 -17.15
C ILE A 111 10.77 16.01 -18.17
N LYS A 112 11.06 17.33 -18.10
CA LYS A 112 10.50 18.34 -19.02
C LYS A 112 10.96 18.18 -20.48
N HIS A 113 12.12 17.57 -20.72
CA HIS A 113 12.72 17.48 -22.05
C HIS A 113 12.83 16.05 -22.58
N SER A 114 12.57 15.03 -21.75
CA SER A 114 12.54 13.63 -22.19
C SER A 114 11.28 13.32 -23.00
N ALA A 115 11.45 12.52 -24.05
CA ALA A 115 10.39 11.91 -24.85
C ALA A 115 10.12 10.44 -24.46
N ASP A 116 11.00 9.82 -23.67
CA ASP A 116 10.83 8.45 -23.21
C ASP A 116 9.88 8.40 -22.00
N GLU A 117 8.64 7.94 -22.23
CA GLU A 117 7.62 7.80 -21.19
C GLU A 117 8.04 6.90 -20.03
N SER A 118 8.82 5.84 -20.30
CA SER A 118 9.22 4.88 -19.27
C SER A 118 10.21 5.53 -18.29
N VAL A 119 11.20 6.25 -18.82
CA VAL A 119 12.17 7.00 -18.03
C VAL A 119 11.51 8.17 -17.32
N VAL A 120 10.54 8.82 -17.96
CA VAL A 120 9.74 9.87 -17.31
C VAL A 120 8.97 9.30 -16.12
N LYS A 121 8.27 8.17 -16.28
CA LYS A 121 7.53 7.52 -15.18
C LYS A 121 8.44 7.16 -14.01
N GLU A 122 9.62 6.62 -14.30
CA GLU A 122 10.63 6.29 -13.27
C GLU A 122 11.13 7.53 -12.52
N LYS A 123 11.56 8.58 -13.24
CA LYS A 123 12.00 9.84 -12.61
C LYS A 123 10.85 10.56 -11.90
N MET A 124 9.62 10.40 -12.38
CA MET A 124 8.43 10.87 -11.68
C MET A 124 8.33 10.15 -10.32
N LYS A 125 8.50 8.82 -10.23
CA LYS A 125 8.53 8.12 -8.93
C LYS A 125 9.64 8.63 -8.02
N ALA A 126 10.83 8.88 -8.58
CA ALA A 126 11.99 9.36 -7.83
C ALA A 126 11.84 10.80 -7.29
N THR A 127 10.92 11.59 -7.84
CA THR A 127 10.65 13.00 -7.47
C THR A 127 9.31 13.17 -6.72
N PHE A 128 8.69 12.08 -6.29
CA PHE A 128 7.37 12.06 -5.64
C PHE A 128 7.32 12.92 -4.36
N GLN A 129 8.31 12.82 -3.48
CA GLN A 129 8.36 13.64 -2.26
C GLN A 129 8.41 15.14 -2.56
N CYS A 130 9.19 15.56 -3.57
CA CYS A 130 9.28 16.95 -3.98
C CYS A 130 7.92 17.49 -4.43
N ARG A 131 7.23 16.75 -5.30
CA ARG A 131 5.87 17.10 -5.74
C ARG A 131 4.91 17.25 -4.59
N GLN A 132 4.92 16.29 -3.68
CA GLN A 132 3.99 16.30 -2.57
C GLN A 132 4.24 17.44 -1.59
N ALA A 133 5.50 17.81 -1.36
CA ALA A 133 5.83 19.01 -0.59
C ALA A 133 5.21 20.25 -1.24
N MET A 134 5.27 20.36 -2.57
CA MET A 134 4.62 21.45 -3.32
C MET A 134 3.09 21.41 -3.22
N THR A 135 2.45 20.24 -3.33
CA THR A 135 0.99 20.12 -3.23
C THR A 135 0.46 20.51 -1.85
N ARG A 136 1.26 20.33 -0.79
CA ARG A 136 0.91 20.72 0.58
C ARG A 136 1.07 22.21 0.84
N ASP A 137 1.97 22.87 0.11
CA ASP A 137 2.19 24.30 0.17
C ASP A 137 1.10 25.02 -0.63
N GLN A 138 0.29 25.83 0.06
CA GLN A 138 -0.82 26.54 -0.55
C GLN A 138 -0.38 27.50 -1.68
N GLN A 139 0.81 28.08 -1.60
CA GLN A 139 1.32 29.00 -2.62
C GLN A 139 1.99 28.26 -3.79
N ALA A 140 2.64 27.12 -3.53
CA ALA A 140 3.30 26.34 -4.58
C ALA A 140 2.37 25.35 -5.29
N SER A 141 1.22 25.02 -4.70
CA SER A 141 0.26 24.07 -5.29
C SER A 141 -0.29 24.50 -6.65
N SER A 142 -0.39 25.81 -6.91
CA SER A 142 -0.89 26.37 -8.17
C SER A 142 0.08 26.19 -9.34
N THR A 143 1.39 26.04 -9.08
CA THR A 143 2.45 25.92 -10.09
C THR A 143 2.92 24.49 -10.30
N VAL A 144 2.31 23.51 -9.63
CA VAL A 144 2.73 22.10 -9.70
C VAL A 144 2.70 21.55 -11.13
N LEU A 145 1.72 21.96 -11.93
CA LEU A 145 1.60 21.55 -13.34
C LEU A 145 2.61 22.26 -14.24
N ASP A 146 3.11 23.44 -13.86
CA ASP A 146 4.19 24.13 -14.59
C ASP A 146 5.56 23.49 -14.32
N VAL A 147 5.75 22.96 -13.11
CA VAL A 147 6.97 22.23 -12.74
C VAL A 147 6.94 20.81 -13.29
N PHE A 148 5.78 20.15 -13.29
CA PHE A 148 5.56 18.80 -13.79
C PHE A 148 4.54 18.75 -14.93
N PRO A 149 4.88 19.32 -16.10
CA PRO A 149 3.95 19.40 -17.23
C PRO A 149 3.56 18.02 -17.77
N ARG A 150 4.37 17.00 -17.47
CA ARG A 150 4.14 15.63 -17.94
C ARG A 150 2.84 14.98 -17.46
N PHE A 151 2.21 15.53 -16.42
CA PHE A 151 0.87 15.11 -16.00
C PHE A 151 -0.22 15.39 -17.03
N LEU A 152 0.00 16.33 -17.95
CA LEU A 152 -1.00 16.75 -18.93
C LEU A 152 -1.01 15.86 -20.19
N ASP A 153 0.13 15.26 -20.53
CA ASP A 153 0.31 14.48 -21.77
C ASP A 153 0.58 12.99 -21.53
N ILE A 154 1.17 12.59 -20.40
CA ILE A 154 1.47 11.17 -20.13
C ILE A 154 0.40 10.53 -19.23
N PRO A 155 -0.37 9.54 -19.74
CA PRO A 155 -1.39 8.86 -18.97
C PRO A 155 -0.79 7.98 -17.86
N GLY A 156 -1.52 7.87 -16.76
CA GLY A 156 -1.20 6.99 -15.62
C GLY A 156 -0.28 7.62 -14.56
N LEU A 157 0.25 8.82 -14.76
CA LEU A 157 1.09 9.48 -13.75
C LEU A 157 0.32 9.86 -12.47
N VAL A 158 -0.94 10.29 -12.61
CA VAL A 158 -1.78 10.60 -11.44
C VAL A 158 -2.09 9.34 -10.63
N ASP A 159 -2.41 8.23 -11.31
CA ASP A 159 -2.64 6.93 -10.68
C ASP A 159 -1.37 6.38 -10.03
N GLN A 160 -0.21 6.58 -10.65
CA GLN A 160 1.09 6.25 -10.06
C GLN A 160 1.30 6.97 -8.73
N ASP A 161 1.12 8.29 -8.70
CA ASP A 161 1.30 9.08 -7.47
C ASP A 161 0.26 8.72 -6.40
N PHE A 162 -0.99 8.44 -6.81
CA PHE A 162 -2.02 7.96 -5.91
C PHE A 162 -1.65 6.59 -5.31
N THR A 163 -1.19 5.66 -6.13
CA THR A 163 -0.73 4.33 -5.70
C THR A 163 0.48 4.43 -4.76
N MET A 164 1.41 5.36 -4.99
CA MET A 164 2.53 5.61 -4.06
C MET A 164 2.06 6.18 -2.72
N MET A 165 0.96 6.94 -2.71
CA MET A 165 0.38 7.52 -1.50
C MET A 165 -0.44 6.52 -0.69
N PHE A 166 -1.23 5.68 -1.36
CA PHE A 166 -2.28 4.87 -0.74
C PHE A 166 -2.10 3.34 -0.89
N GLY A 167 -1.14 2.92 -1.70
CA GLY A 167 -0.93 1.52 -2.06
C GLY A 167 -1.90 1.01 -3.14
N GLU A 168 -1.56 -0.16 -3.71
CA GLU A 168 -2.30 -0.75 -4.83
C GLU A 168 -3.75 -1.08 -4.48
N GLU A 169 -4.03 -1.56 -3.26
CA GLU A 169 -5.39 -1.97 -2.86
C GLU A 169 -6.34 -0.77 -2.86
N ILE A 170 -5.92 0.36 -2.29
CA ILE A 170 -6.75 1.57 -2.23
C ILE A 170 -6.86 2.20 -3.61
N SER A 171 -5.77 2.22 -4.39
CA SER A 171 -5.83 2.72 -5.77
C SER A 171 -6.81 1.93 -6.62
N GLY A 172 -6.79 0.59 -6.54
CA GLY A 172 -7.73 -0.27 -7.25
C GLY A 172 -9.20 0.04 -6.89
N LYS A 173 -9.50 0.26 -5.59
CA LYS A 173 -10.85 0.65 -5.14
C LYS A 173 -11.26 2.04 -5.64
N MET A 174 -10.33 3.00 -5.68
CA MET A 174 -10.57 4.34 -6.21
C MET A 174 -10.91 4.26 -7.71
N LEU A 175 -10.08 3.58 -8.49
CA LEU A 175 -10.28 3.41 -9.94
C LEU A 175 -11.61 2.72 -10.27
N ALA A 176 -11.97 1.68 -9.53
CA ALA A 176 -13.26 0.99 -9.70
C ALA A 176 -14.48 1.91 -9.51
N ARG A 177 -14.35 2.93 -8.66
CA ARG A 177 -15.40 3.93 -8.37
C ARG A 177 -15.20 5.26 -9.09
N TRP A 178 -14.14 5.39 -9.90
CA TRP A 178 -13.78 6.63 -10.57
C TRP A 178 -14.91 7.18 -11.45
N PRO A 179 -15.48 6.43 -12.42
CA PRO A 179 -16.48 6.99 -13.32
C PRO A 179 -17.81 7.34 -12.62
N THR A 180 -18.19 6.58 -11.61
CA THR A 180 -19.52 6.68 -10.98
C THR A 180 -19.56 7.58 -9.76
N PHE A 181 -18.46 7.71 -9.02
CA PHE A 181 -18.44 8.42 -7.74
C PHE A 181 -17.49 9.60 -7.73
N PHE A 182 -16.22 9.41 -8.12
CA PHE A 182 -15.20 10.44 -7.95
C PHE A 182 -15.21 11.47 -9.08
N LYS A 183 -15.19 11.05 -10.35
CA LYS A 183 -15.19 11.94 -11.51
C LYS A 183 -16.30 13.01 -11.46
N PRO A 184 -17.60 12.68 -11.26
CA PRO A 184 -18.64 13.70 -11.24
C PRO A 184 -18.52 14.69 -10.08
N ARG A 185 -18.03 14.23 -8.91
CA ARG A 185 -17.84 15.08 -7.73
C ARG A 185 -16.66 16.03 -7.91
N ILE A 186 -15.52 15.52 -8.37
CA ILE A 186 -14.34 16.33 -8.67
C ILE A 186 -14.69 17.40 -9.69
N LEU A 187 -15.41 17.06 -10.77
CA LEU A 187 -15.84 18.04 -11.76
C LEU A 187 -16.79 19.10 -11.18
N ALA A 188 -17.68 18.72 -10.26
CA ALA A 188 -18.55 19.68 -9.58
C ALA A 188 -17.74 20.62 -8.68
N ASP A 189 -16.75 20.09 -7.95
CA ASP A 189 -15.86 20.88 -7.09
C ASP A 189 -14.98 21.83 -7.91
N CYS A 190 -14.41 21.37 -9.03
CA CYS A 190 -13.58 22.18 -9.93
C CYS A 190 -14.31 23.41 -10.47
N LYS A 191 -15.63 23.31 -10.74
CA LYS A 191 -16.45 24.44 -11.18
C LYS A 191 -16.58 25.55 -10.12
N ASN A 192 -16.34 25.24 -8.85
CA ASN A 192 -16.44 26.17 -7.73
C ASN A 192 -15.08 26.69 -7.24
N LEU A 193 -13.96 26.22 -7.82
CA LEU A 193 -12.61 26.69 -7.47
C LEU A 193 -12.29 28.00 -8.19
N HIS A 194 -11.37 28.79 -7.61
CA HIS A 194 -10.80 29.95 -8.30
C HIS A 194 -10.13 29.48 -9.60
N SER A 195 -10.54 30.07 -10.72
CA SER A 195 -10.08 29.70 -12.07
C SER A 195 -8.55 29.82 -12.16
N ASN A 196 -7.94 28.81 -12.77
CA ASN A 196 -6.52 28.71 -13.13
C ASN A 196 -6.51 28.23 -14.58
N VAL A 197 -5.60 28.76 -15.41
CA VAL A 197 -5.46 28.43 -16.85
C VAL A 197 -5.53 26.92 -17.08
N HIS A 198 -4.81 26.13 -16.27
CA HIS A 198 -4.81 24.66 -16.39
C HIS A 198 -6.17 24.03 -16.08
N VAL A 199 -6.92 24.57 -15.11
CA VAL A 199 -8.26 24.06 -14.74
C VAL A 199 -9.26 24.37 -15.83
N ASP A 200 -9.21 25.57 -16.40
CA ASP A 200 -10.11 25.99 -17.47
C ASP A 200 -9.87 25.19 -18.76
N ASP A 201 -8.59 24.99 -19.12
CA ASP A 201 -8.21 24.15 -20.27
C ASP A 201 -8.72 22.71 -20.09
N LEU A 202 -8.50 22.09 -18.93
CA LEU A 202 -8.96 20.72 -18.64
C LEU A 202 -10.50 20.60 -18.66
N LEU A 203 -11.22 21.59 -18.14
CA LEU A 203 -12.68 21.62 -18.17
C LEU A 203 -13.22 21.77 -19.61
N SER A 204 -12.57 22.58 -20.45
CA SER A 204 -12.94 22.75 -21.84
C SER A 204 -12.80 21.45 -22.65
N VAL A 205 -11.71 20.71 -22.44
CA VAL A 205 -11.48 19.41 -23.10
C VAL A 205 -12.55 18.39 -22.71
N GLN A 206 -12.99 18.37 -21.44
CA GLN A 206 -14.07 17.48 -21.00
C GLN A 206 -15.44 17.84 -21.60
N GLN A 207 -15.75 19.13 -21.77
CA GLN A 207 -17.00 19.56 -22.40
C GLN A 207 -17.07 19.20 -23.88
N ASN A 208 -15.93 19.22 -24.58
CA ASN A 208 -15.82 18.87 -25.99
C ASN A 208 -15.74 17.35 -26.25
N SER A 209 -15.65 16.53 -25.19
CA SER A 209 -15.53 15.06 -25.28
C SER A 209 -16.84 14.31 -25.01
N ASN A 210 -17.97 15.02 -24.89
CA ASN A 210 -19.34 14.47 -24.83
C ASN A 210 -20.03 14.62 -26.18
#